data_AF-A0A2N2NJ46-F1
#
_entry.id   AF-A0A2N2NJ46-F1
#
_cell.length_a   1.000
_cell.length_b   1.000
_cell.length_c   1.000
_cell.angle_alpha   90.00
_cell.angle_beta   90.00
_cell.angle_gamma   90.00
#
_symmetry.space_group_name_H-M   'P 1'
#
loop_
_entity.id
_entity.type
_entity.pdbx_description
1 polymer ?
#
loop_
_entity_poly.entity_id
_entity_poly.type
_entity_poly.pdbx_seq_one_letter_code
_entity_poly.pdbx_strand_id
1 'polypeptide(L)'
;MDQLTTLQHLEYLETGFEVSKILAHAGYRMEAPAFVITWGQVAEVLAHTLADHGLTSDRLDESMLLDLVQGAQKALENDDVLSWRDILRLYTTSDPEIMAFLEPPDMEDDEGPLTELYENATRLGDDEAYWPDGGASADFFDDF
;
A
#
# COMPACT_ATOMS: atom_id res chain seq x y z
N MET A 1 -24.56 -15.62 -8.06
CA MET A 1 -23.18 -15.42 -7.57
C MET A 1 -23.32 -14.56 -6.32
N ASP A 2 -23.79 -15.13 -5.20
CA ASP A 2 -24.31 -14.32 -4.07
C ASP A 2 -23.77 -14.75 -2.69
N GLN A 3 -22.75 -15.61 -2.66
CA GLN A 3 -22.15 -16.12 -1.40
C GLN A 3 -20.80 -15.51 -1.07
N LEU A 4 -20.04 -15.01 -2.05
CA LEU A 4 -18.76 -14.33 -1.81
C LEU A 4 -18.94 -12.99 -1.08
N THR A 5 -20.07 -12.31 -1.31
CA THR A 5 -20.43 -11.03 -0.66
C THR A 5 -20.74 -11.17 0.83
N THR A 6 -21.14 -12.35 1.31
CA THR A 6 -21.58 -12.53 2.70
C THR A 6 -20.43 -12.72 3.67
N LEU A 7 -19.34 -13.38 3.25
CA LEU A 7 -18.15 -13.56 4.08
C LEU A 7 -17.39 -12.25 4.25
N GLN A 8 -17.15 -11.52 3.15
CA GLN A 8 -16.51 -10.20 3.21
C GLN A 8 -17.31 -9.21 4.06
N HIS A 9 -18.64 -9.25 3.98
CA HIS A 9 -19.49 -8.41 4.83
C HIS A 9 -19.39 -8.77 6.31
N LEU A 10 -19.24 -10.07 6.63
CA LEU A 10 -19.02 -10.52 8.01
C LEU A 10 -17.65 -10.05 8.52
N GLU A 11 -16.60 -10.16 7.71
CA GLU A 11 -15.26 -9.67 8.04
C GLU A 11 -15.24 -8.17 8.29
N TYR A 12 -15.94 -7.39 7.46
CA TYR A 12 -16.10 -5.95 7.69
C TYR A 12 -16.80 -5.62 9.01
N LEU A 13 -17.85 -6.37 9.36
CA LEU A 13 -18.57 -6.18 10.62
C LEU A 13 -17.71 -6.57 11.84
N GLU A 14 -17.00 -7.69 11.77
CA GLU A 14 -16.15 -8.16 12.86
C GLU A 14 -14.94 -7.24 13.06
N THR A 15 -14.26 -6.86 11.98
CA THR A 15 -13.14 -5.91 12.01
C THR A 15 -13.64 -4.54 12.46
N GLY A 16 -14.80 -4.09 11.98
CA GLY A 16 -15.44 -2.84 12.40
C GLY A 16 -15.76 -2.80 13.89
N PHE A 17 -16.26 -3.91 14.43
CA PHE A 17 -16.53 -4.03 15.85
C PHE A 17 -15.26 -3.96 16.70
N GLU A 18 -14.19 -4.68 16.33
CA GLU A 18 -12.93 -4.65 17.08
C GLU A 18 -12.23 -3.29 16.99
N VAL A 19 -12.16 -2.66 15.81
CA VAL A 19 -11.63 -1.29 15.68
C VAL A 19 -12.42 -0.32 16.56
N SER A 20 -13.76 -0.38 16.52
CA SER A 20 -14.61 0.48 17.36
C SER A 20 -14.37 0.26 18.86
N LYS A 21 -14.17 -1.00 19.27
CA LYS A 21 -13.91 -1.37 20.67
C LYS A 21 -12.55 -0.83 21.14
N ILE A 22 -11.50 -0.99 20.34
CA ILE A 22 -10.16 -0.47 20.64
C ILE A 22 -10.20 1.05 20.79
N LEU A 23 -10.80 1.75 19.83
CA LEU A 23 -10.93 3.20 19.87
C LEU A 23 -11.76 3.68 21.07
N ALA A 24 -12.86 2.99 21.39
CA ALA A 24 -13.67 3.30 22.57
C ALA A 24 -12.87 3.11 23.87
N HIS A 25 -12.01 2.08 23.95
CA HIS A 25 -11.14 1.85 25.11
C HIS A 25 -10.11 2.97 25.30
N ALA A 26 -9.57 3.49 24.19
CA ALA A 26 -8.67 4.63 24.16
C ALA A 26 -9.36 6.00 24.40
N GLY A 27 -10.68 6.01 24.57
CA GLY A 27 -11.45 7.21 24.91
C GLY A 27 -12.14 7.90 23.74
N TYR A 28 -11.99 7.39 22.51
CA TYR A 28 -12.71 7.88 21.33
C TYR A 28 -14.16 7.37 21.36
N ARG A 29 -15.09 8.23 21.72
CA ARG A 29 -16.52 7.86 21.76
C ARG A 29 -17.08 7.81 20.34
N MET A 30 -17.63 6.68 19.92
CA MET A 30 -18.12 6.46 18.54
C MET A 30 -19.12 7.53 18.06
N GLU A 31 -19.97 8.04 18.94
CA GLU A 31 -20.95 9.10 18.63
C GLU A 31 -20.38 10.52 18.73
N ALA A 32 -19.18 10.69 19.31
CA ALA A 32 -18.56 11.99 19.41
C ALA A 32 -18.03 12.43 18.05
N PRO A 33 -18.04 13.74 17.78
CA PRO A 33 -17.42 14.28 16.57
C PRO A 33 -15.91 14.02 16.60
N ALA A 34 -15.39 13.49 15.51
CA ALA A 34 -13.96 13.50 15.22
C ALA A 34 -13.61 14.79 14.45
N PHE A 35 -14.45 15.14 13.47
CA PHE A 35 -14.32 16.33 12.61
C PHE A 35 -15.70 16.67 12.01
N VAL A 36 -15.87 16.62 10.67
CA VAL A 36 -17.20 16.71 10.02
C VAL A 36 -17.98 15.38 10.07
N ILE A 37 -17.40 14.37 10.72
CA ILE A 37 -17.97 13.02 10.92
C ILE A 37 -17.75 12.55 12.36
N THR A 38 -18.30 11.38 12.69
CA THR A 38 -18.15 10.74 14.01
C THR A 38 -16.99 9.75 14.05
N TRP A 39 -16.50 9.44 15.25
CA TRP A 39 -15.48 8.39 15.43
C TRP A 39 -15.95 7.00 14.97
N GLY A 40 -17.26 6.72 15.00
CA GLY A 40 -17.82 5.49 14.42
C GLY A 40 -17.63 5.42 12.91
N GLN A 41 -17.77 6.55 12.20
CA GLN A 41 -17.52 6.61 10.76
C GLN A 41 -16.02 6.51 10.43
N VAL A 42 -15.14 7.01 11.31
CA VAL A 42 -13.68 6.78 11.19
C VAL A 42 -13.37 5.29 11.36
N ALA A 43 -13.90 4.67 12.41
CA ALA A 43 -13.71 3.25 12.70
C ALA A 43 -14.16 2.36 11.54
N GLU A 44 -15.31 2.66 10.94
CA GLU A 44 -15.83 1.95 9.77
C GLU A 44 -14.87 2.01 8.57
N VAL A 45 -14.38 3.22 8.23
CA VAL A 45 -13.47 3.39 7.08
C VAL A 45 -12.14 2.68 7.32
N LEU A 46 -11.59 2.78 8.53
CA LEU A 46 -10.37 2.07 8.91
C LEU A 46 -10.58 0.55 8.81
N ALA A 47 -11.65 0.02 9.40
CA ALA A 47 -11.92 -1.41 9.41
C ALA A 47 -12.11 -2.00 8.01
N HIS A 48 -12.86 -1.32 7.13
CA HIS A 48 -13.01 -1.78 5.75
C HIS A 48 -11.66 -1.77 5.02
N THR A 49 -10.86 -0.72 5.21
CA THR A 49 -9.54 -0.63 4.57
C THR A 49 -8.62 -1.74 5.07
N LEU A 50 -8.58 -2.00 6.38
CA LEU A 50 -7.77 -3.06 6.98
C LEU A 50 -8.20 -4.44 6.49
N ALA A 51 -9.51 -4.72 6.48
CA ALA A 51 -10.05 -5.98 5.98
C ALA A 51 -9.76 -6.18 4.48
N ASP A 52 -9.86 -5.13 3.65
CA ASP A 52 -9.47 -5.17 2.24
C ASP A 52 -7.99 -5.53 2.04
N HIS A 53 -7.15 -5.20 3.03
CA HIS A 53 -5.73 -5.53 3.09
C HIS A 53 -5.42 -6.83 3.86
N GLY A 54 -6.43 -7.62 4.24
CA GLY A 54 -6.26 -8.92 4.91
C GLY A 54 -5.91 -8.84 6.40
N LEU A 55 -5.98 -7.65 7.00
CA LEU A 55 -5.88 -7.42 8.44
C LEU A 55 -7.26 -7.59 9.08
N THR A 56 -7.60 -8.85 9.34
CA THR A 56 -8.82 -9.27 10.03
C THR A 56 -8.76 -8.98 11.54
N SER A 57 -9.90 -9.05 12.21
CA SER A 57 -10.08 -8.72 13.63
C SER A 57 -9.08 -9.38 14.59
N ASP A 58 -8.60 -10.59 14.28
CA ASP A 58 -7.62 -11.35 15.06
C ASP A 58 -6.17 -10.84 14.92
N ARG A 59 -5.90 -9.98 13.93
CA ARG A 59 -4.57 -9.45 13.58
C ARG A 59 -4.40 -7.98 13.91
N LEU A 60 -5.43 -7.35 14.50
CA LEU A 60 -5.40 -5.94 14.85
C LEU A 60 -4.54 -5.69 16.09
N ASP A 61 -3.54 -4.81 15.94
CA ASP A 61 -2.76 -4.28 17.05
C ASP A 61 -3.35 -2.94 17.53
N GLU A 62 -3.45 -2.78 18.85
CA GLU A 62 -4.01 -1.57 19.46
C GLU A 62 -3.11 -0.35 19.24
N SER A 63 -1.79 -0.48 19.43
CA SER A 63 -0.85 0.63 19.23
C SER A 63 -0.86 1.11 17.77
N MET A 64 -0.82 0.19 16.81
CA MET A 64 -0.90 0.50 15.37
C MET A 64 -2.15 1.33 15.05
N LEU A 65 -3.32 0.90 15.54
CA LEU A 65 -4.59 1.60 15.30
C LEU A 65 -4.62 3.00 15.92
N LEU A 66 -4.01 3.17 17.10
CA LEU A 66 -3.96 4.46 17.76
C LEU A 66 -3.00 5.42 17.06
N ASP A 67 -1.87 4.93 16.56
CA ASP A 67 -0.90 5.71 15.79
C ASP A 67 -1.50 6.14 14.44
N LEU A 68 -2.22 5.24 13.77
CA LEU A 68 -2.98 5.54 12.55
C LEU A 68 -4.01 6.65 12.77
N VAL A 69 -4.80 6.54 13.83
CA VAL A 69 -5.82 7.54 14.15
C VAL A 69 -5.19 8.90 14.47
N GLN A 70 -4.10 8.93 15.24
CA GLN A 70 -3.39 10.17 15.55
C GLN A 70 -2.77 10.80 14.30
N GLY A 71 -2.17 9.99 13.43
CA GLY A 71 -1.61 10.43 12.15
C GLY A 71 -2.66 11.05 11.24
N ALA A 72 -3.79 10.35 11.07
CA ALA A 72 -4.91 10.84 10.28
C ALA A 72 -5.55 12.10 10.87
N GLN A 73 -5.73 12.17 12.20
CA GLN A 73 -6.25 13.36 12.87
C GLN A 73 -5.35 14.58 12.58
N LYS A 74 -4.04 14.41 12.70
CA LYS A 74 -3.08 15.49 12.41
C LYS A 74 -3.12 15.91 10.93
N ALA A 75 -3.30 14.98 10.01
CA ALA A 75 -3.42 15.28 8.59
C ALA A 75 -4.69 16.06 8.27
N LEU A 76 -5.81 15.69 8.92
CA LEU A 76 -7.10 16.35 8.77
C LEU A 76 -7.10 17.77 9.36
N GLU A 77 -6.36 18.01 10.45
CA GLU A 77 -6.19 19.34 11.04
C GLU A 77 -5.38 20.30 10.15
N ASN A 78 -4.57 19.77 9.22
CA ASN A 78 -3.75 20.57 8.31
C ASN A 78 -4.48 21.03 7.04
N ASP A 79 -5.80 20.81 6.95
CA ASP A 79 -6.69 21.23 5.85
C ASP A 79 -6.14 20.81 4.47
N ASP A 80 -5.70 19.55 4.39
CA ASP A 80 -5.21 18.95 3.15
C ASP A 80 -6.32 18.93 2.08
N VAL A 81 -5.94 19.10 0.81
CA VAL A 81 -6.89 19.20 -0.33
C VAL A 81 -7.74 17.92 -0.53
N LEU A 82 -7.33 16.82 0.10
CA LEU A 82 -7.96 15.51 -0.02
C LEU A 82 -9.21 15.36 0.85
N SER A 83 -10.15 14.53 0.40
CA SER A 83 -11.32 14.22 1.22
C SER A 83 -10.89 13.42 2.46
N TRP A 84 -11.63 13.56 3.57
CA TRP A 84 -11.27 12.90 4.83
C TRP A 84 -11.16 11.36 4.70
N ARG A 85 -11.92 10.76 3.78
CA ARG A 85 -11.85 9.32 3.49
C ARG A 85 -10.53 8.94 2.82
N ASP A 86 -10.07 9.77 1.89
CA ASP A 86 -8.82 9.54 1.17
C ASP A 86 -7.63 9.71 2.11
N ILE A 87 -7.70 10.66 3.04
CA ILE A 87 -6.68 10.83 4.09
C ILE A 87 -6.62 9.59 4.98
N LEU A 88 -7.76 9.10 5.49
CA LEU A 88 -7.77 7.88 6.32
C LEU A 88 -7.19 6.70 5.57
N ARG A 89 -7.63 6.47 4.32
CA ARG A 89 -7.11 5.38 3.48
C ARG A 89 -5.62 5.51 3.24
N LEU A 90 -5.15 6.69 2.84
CA LEU A 90 -3.74 6.94 2.59
C LEU A 90 -2.88 6.61 3.81
N TYR A 91 -3.28 7.06 5.00
CA TYR A 91 -2.52 6.78 6.22
C TYR A 91 -2.55 5.30 6.57
N THR A 92 -3.69 4.63 6.45
CA THR A 92 -3.78 3.18 6.66
C THR A 92 -2.90 2.40 5.69
N THR A 93 -2.93 2.72 4.40
CA THR A 93 -2.16 1.97 3.40
C THR A 93 -0.67 2.36 3.36
N SER A 94 -0.29 3.48 3.97
CA SER A 94 1.11 3.92 4.05
C SER A 94 1.78 3.57 5.38
N ASP A 95 1.04 2.94 6.30
CA ASP A 95 1.58 2.55 7.58
C ASP A 95 2.63 1.43 7.41
N PRO A 96 3.83 1.57 7.99
CA PRO A 96 4.90 0.58 7.82
C PRO A 96 4.54 -0.82 8.31
N GLU A 97 3.72 -0.97 9.36
CA GLU A 97 3.33 -2.28 9.88
C GLU A 97 2.34 -2.96 8.93
N ILE A 98 1.40 -2.18 8.38
CA ILE A 98 0.47 -2.64 7.34
C ILE A 98 1.22 -2.99 6.05
N MET A 99 2.16 -2.15 5.64
CA MET A 99 2.99 -2.40 4.46
C MET A 99 3.85 -3.66 4.62
N ALA A 100 4.48 -3.87 5.79
CA ALA A 100 5.25 -5.07 6.07
C ALA A 100 4.38 -6.34 6.09
N PHE A 101 3.11 -6.22 6.48
CA PHE A 101 2.14 -7.31 6.40
C PHE A 101 1.70 -7.63 4.96
N LEU A 102 1.61 -6.60 4.10
CA LEU A 102 1.28 -6.74 2.69
C LEU A 102 2.48 -7.18 1.83
N GLU A 103 3.69 -6.99 2.33
CA GLU A 103 4.92 -7.41 1.67
C GLU A 103 4.91 -8.94 1.54
N PRO A 104 5.05 -9.50 0.31
CA PRO A 104 5.16 -10.93 0.14
C PRO A 104 6.32 -11.45 0.99
N PRO A 105 6.15 -12.56 1.74
CA PRO A 105 7.24 -13.08 2.56
C PRO A 105 8.40 -13.44 1.65
N ASP A 106 9.56 -12.77 1.82
CA ASP A 106 10.83 -12.93 1.08
C ASP A 106 10.70 -13.99 0.00
N MET A 107 10.02 -13.64 -1.09
CA MET A 107 10.34 -14.32 -2.33
C MET A 107 11.77 -13.85 -2.54
N GLU A 108 12.75 -14.75 -2.45
CA GLU A 108 13.99 -14.54 -3.18
C GLU A 108 13.56 -13.88 -4.48
N ASP A 109 14.14 -12.73 -4.81
CA ASP A 109 14.06 -12.17 -6.15
C ASP A 109 14.58 -13.29 -7.05
N ASP A 110 13.71 -14.24 -7.40
CA ASP A 110 13.86 -15.16 -8.52
C ASP A 110 13.64 -14.21 -9.68
N GLU A 111 14.71 -13.43 -9.90
CA GLU A 111 14.98 -12.62 -11.06
C GLU A 111 14.84 -13.61 -12.22
N GLY A 112 13.60 -13.82 -12.64
CA GLY A 112 13.25 -14.96 -13.48
C GLY A 112 14.15 -14.97 -14.72
N PRO A 113 14.26 -16.09 -15.43
CA PRO A 113 15.37 -16.40 -16.33
C PRO A 113 15.72 -15.31 -17.36
N LEU A 114 14.80 -14.40 -17.68
CA LEU A 114 15.03 -13.23 -18.53
C LEU A 114 15.98 -12.18 -17.91
N THR A 115 15.91 -11.92 -16.61
CA THR A 115 16.78 -10.96 -15.92
C THR A 115 18.19 -11.53 -15.77
N GLU A 116 18.32 -12.79 -15.30
CA GLU A 116 19.59 -13.51 -15.29
C GLU A 116 20.25 -13.61 -16.69
N LEU A 117 19.46 -13.82 -17.75
CA LEU A 117 19.99 -13.87 -19.11
C LEU A 117 20.54 -12.51 -19.58
N TYR A 118 19.93 -11.40 -19.16
CA TYR A 118 20.40 -10.05 -19.50
C TYR A 118 21.71 -9.70 -18.78
N GLU A 119 21.82 -10.03 -17.50
CA GLU A 119 23.05 -9.82 -16.72
C GLU A 119 24.20 -10.73 -17.20
N ASN A 120 23.90 -11.97 -17.59
CA ASN A 120 24.89 -12.88 -18.18
C ASN A 120 25.27 -12.49 -19.61
N ALA A 121 24.35 -11.90 -20.38
CA ALA A 121 24.64 -11.42 -21.74
C ALA A 121 25.53 -10.18 -21.74
N THR A 122 25.46 -9.34 -20.71
CA THR A 122 26.34 -8.17 -20.55
C THR A 122 27.71 -8.51 -19.96
N ARG A 123 27.89 -9.74 -19.46
CA ARG A 123 29.18 -10.27 -18.96
C ARG A 123 30.02 -10.99 -20.04
N LEU A 124 29.51 -11.08 -21.27
CA LEU A 124 30.23 -11.54 -22.46
C LEU A 124 30.90 -10.33 -23.13
N GLY A 125 31.95 -9.77 -22.52
CA GLY A 125 32.56 -8.58 -23.11
C GLY A 125 33.83 -8.03 -22.43
N ASP A 126 34.56 -8.84 -21.67
CA ASP A 126 35.89 -8.44 -21.17
C ASP A 126 37.00 -9.35 -21.69
N ASP A 127 36.96 -9.65 -23.00
CA ASP A 127 38.16 -10.03 -23.73
C ASP A 127 38.30 -9.12 -24.96
N GLU A 128 39.46 -8.48 -24.98
CA GLU A 128 39.95 -7.41 -25.83
C GLU A 128 39.68 -7.52 -27.34
N ALA A 129 39.39 -6.36 -27.92
CA ALA A 129 39.92 -5.88 -29.19
C ALA A 129 39.65 -6.68 -30.48
N TYR A 130 38.64 -6.25 -31.24
CA TYR A 130 38.83 -5.89 -32.66
C TYR A 130 37.63 -5.05 -33.15
N TRP A 131 37.82 -3.74 -33.33
CA TRP A 131 36.96 -2.94 -34.19
C TRP A 131 37.62 -2.91 -35.58
N PRO A 132 37.17 -3.71 -36.57
CA PRO A 132 37.49 -3.42 -37.95
C PRO A 132 36.68 -2.19 -38.34
N ASP A 133 37.37 -1.06 -38.41
CA ASP A 133 37.13 0.09 -39.27
C ASP A 133 35.64 0.45 -39.50
N GLY A 134 35.16 1.45 -38.76
CA GLY A 134 33.93 2.18 -39.06
C GLY A 134 34.06 3.05 -40.31
N GLY A 135 34.53 2.45 -41.41
CA GLY A 135 34.73 3.06 -42.71
C GLY A 135 33.73 2.48 -43.71
N ALA A 136 32.92 3.39 -44.27
CA ALA A 136 32.09 3.20 -45.46
C ALA A 136 30.76 2.44 -45.30
N SER A 137 29.73 3.14 -44.81
CA SER A 137 28.46 3.31 -45.56
C SER A 137 27.47 4.17 -44.77
N ALA A 138 27.76 5.46 -44.62
CA ALA A 138 26.76 6.48 -44.35
C ALA A 138 26.62 7.33 -45.62
N ASP A 139 26.00 6.75 -46.64
CA ASP A 139 25.63 7.45 -47.86
C ASP A 139 24.11 7.53 -47.91
N PHE A 140 23.52 8.32 -47.02
CA PHE A 140 22.10 8.62 -47.02
C PHE A 140 21.86 10.04 -46.47
N PHE A 141 21.78 10.96 -47.44
CA PHE A 141 21.11 12.27 -47.42
C PHE A 141 21.65 13.38 -46.50
N ASP A 142 22.37 14.32 -47.11
CA ASP A 142 21.92 15.72 -47.21
C ASP A 142 22.85 16.50 -48.15
N ASP A 143 22.35 16.91 -49.33
CA ASP A 143 22.68 18.24 -49.85
C ASP A 143 21.66 18.75 -50.89
N PHE A 144 21.44 20.06 -50.79
CA PHE A 144 20.54 20.93 -51.54
C PHE A 144 21.16 21.40 -52.86
#